data_AF-A0A8S9S4U5-F1
#
_entry.id   AF-A0A8S9S4U5-F1
#
_cell.length_a   1.000
_cell.length_b   1.000
_cell.length_c   1.000
_cell.angle_alpha   90.00
_cell.angle_beta   90.00
_cell.angle_gamma   90.00
#
_symmetry.space_group_name_H-M   'P 1'
#
loop_
_entity.id
_entity.type
_entity.pdbx_description
1 polymer ?
#
loop_
_entity_poly.entity_id
_entity_poly.type
_entity_poly.pdbx_seq_one_letter_code
_entity_poly.pdbx_strand_id
1 'polypeptide(L)'
;MMQGAVQLQPTDSQKLSGSDEIIIKAEDLESVSASSSCCRICLENDRGDELISPCMCKGTQKFVHLSCLDHWRSLNDGSFAFSNCTTCNAQFHLPEVEQPVGDYFTVWHAFLMLQFAAALTAVMTYVIDIHGNFRNSLKNEQVIGILAKHPILFYYSIGES
;
A
#
# COMPACT_ATOMS: atom_id res chain seq x y z
N MET A 1 10.68 24.68 76.62
CA MET A 1 9.60 25.29 75.80
C MET A 1 8.39 24.39 75.98
N MET A 2 7.61 24.64 77.03
CA MET A 2 6.27 25.23 76.95
C MET A 2 5.31 24.47 76.02
N GLN A 3 4.51 23.60 76.66
CA GLN A 3 3.04 23.48 76.61
C GLN A 3 2.31 23.57 75.25
N GLY A 4 1.45 22.57 75.03
CA GLY A 4 0.34 22.62 74.09
C GLY A 4 -0.53 21.37 74.20
N ALA A 5 -1.42 21.33 75.19
CA ALA A 5 -2.41 20.28 75.38
C ALA A 5 -3.65 20.54 74.50
N VAL A 6 -4.21 19.51 73.88
CA VAL A 6 -5.66 19.40 73.63
C VAL A 6 -6.09 17.98 73.97
N GLN A 7 -6.94 17.90 74.99
CA GLN A 7 -7.67 16.73 75.46
C GLN A 7 -9.02 16.67 74.73
N LEU A 8 -9.48 15.47 74.36
CA LEU A 8 -10.78 14.89 74.76
C LEU A 8 -11.04 13.55 74.03
N GLN A 9 -11.28 12.50 74.83
CA GLN A 9 -11.81 11.16 74.50
C GLN A 9 -13.35 11.25 74.31
N PRO A 10 -14.19 10.17 74.24
CA PRO A 10 -14.01 8.70 74.12
C PRO A 10 -14.90 8.15 72.95
N THR A 11 -15.12 6.87 72.62
CA THR A 11 -15.52 5.69 73.40
C THR A 11 -15.36 4.41 72.55
N ASP A 12 -15.00 3.34 73.26
CA ASP A 12 -15.06 1.92 72.92
C ASP A 12 -16.13 1.49 71.91
N SER A 13 -15.78 0.53 71.04
CA SER A 13 -16.26 -0.86 71.19
C SER A 13 -16.23 -1.65 69.88
N GLN A 14 -15.66 -2.85 69.97
CA GLN A 14 -16.12 -4.09 69.35
C GLN A 14 -15.82 -4.38 67.87
N LYS A 15 -14.84 -5.27 67.73
CA LYS A 15 -14.65 -6.28 66.69
C LYS A 15 -15.80 -7.30 66.71
N LEU A 16 -16.52 -7.51 65.60
CA LEU A 16 -17.24 -8.76 65.25
C LEU A 16 -17.64 -8.68 63.77
N SER A 17 -16.92 -9.37 62.87
CA SER A 17 -17.27 -10.69 62.32
C SER A 17 -18.52 -10.71 61.43
N GLY A 18 -18.32 -10.98 60.14
CA GLY A 18 -19.22 -11.80 59.32
C GLY A 18 -20.50 -11.12 58.82
N SER A 19 -20.50 -10.81 57.52
CA SER A 19 -21.70 -10.86 56.67
C SER A 19 -21.18 -10.98 55.23
N ASP A 20 -20.99 -12.20 54.73
CA ASP A 20 -21.99 -13.02 54.06
C ASP A 20 -22.64 -12.33 52.84
N GLU A 21 -22.36 -12.95 51.69
CA GLU A 21 -23.12 -12.97 50.43
C GLU A 21 -23.40 -11.66 49.69
N ILE A 22 -22.50 -11.34 48.75
CA ILE A 22 -22.90 -10.69 47.50
C ILE A 22 -23.29 -11.80 46.52
N ILE A 23 -24.58 -12.12 46.48
CA ILE A 23 -25.19 -12.92 45.41
C ILE A 23 -25.19 -12.06 44.15
N ILE A 24 -24.16 -12.21 43.31
CA ILE A 24 -24.21 -11.72 41.93
C ILE A 24 -25.08 -12.71 41.18
N LYS A 25 -26.32 -12.30 40.90
CA LYS A 25 -27.25 -13.05 40.05
C LYS A 25 -26.58 -13.24 38.68
N ALA A 26 -26.38 -14.49 38.31
CA ALA A 26 -26.09 -14.91 36.95
C ALA A 26 -27.34 -14.64 36.09
N GLU A 27 -27.47 -13.40 35.66
CA GLU A 27 -28.07 -13.13 34.37
C GLU A 27 -26.95 -13.31 33.35
N ASP A 28 -27.03 -14.40 32.58
CA ASP A 28 -26.20 -14.69 31.42
C ASP A 28 -26.37 -13.58 30.38
N LEU A 29 -25.72 -12.46 30.66
CA LEU A 29 -25.26 -11.54 29.65
C LEU A 29 -24.18 -12.29 28.88
N GLU A 30 -24.59 -13.04 27.86
CA GLU A 30 -23.78 -13.25 26.66
C GLU A 30 -23.52 -11.90 25.96
N SER A 31 -22.87 -11.01 26.68
CA SER A 31 -21.80 -10.20 26.12
C SER A 31 -20.54 -10.76 26.77
N VAL A 32 -20.11 -11.91 26.27
CA VAL A 32 -18.67 -12.04 26.00
C VAL A 32 -18.39 -10.84 25.10
N SER A 33 -18.06 -9.70 25.73
CA SER A 33 -17.19 -8.72 25.12
C SER A 33 -15.93 -9.52 24.86
N ALA A 34 -15.94 -10.18 23.70
CA ALA A 34 -14.75 -10.72 23.09
C ALA A 34 -13.76 -9.58 23.26
N SER A 35 -12.71 -9.85 24.00
CA SER A 35 -11.59 -8.96 24.21
C SER A 35 -10.98 -8.77 22.83
N SER A 36 -11.61 -7.92 22.02
CA SER A 36 -11.34 -7.73 20.62
C SER A 36 -9.92 -7.21 20.55
N SER A 37 -9.02 -8.09 20.13
CA SER A 37 -7.60 -7.82 20.08
C SER A 37 -7.34 -6.66 19.14
N CYS A 38 -7.03 -5.48 19.67
CA CYS A 38 -6.75 -4.32 18.84
C CYS A 38 -5.32 -4.34 18.27
N CYS A 39 -5.12 -3.67 17.14
CA CYS A 39 -3.80 -3.50 16.55
C CYS A 39 -2.92 -2.63 17.46
N ARG A 40 -1.71 -3.09 17.82
CA ARG A 40 -0.81 -2.32 18.69
C ARG A 40 -0.26 -1.01 18.07
N ILE A 41 -0.37 -0.86 16.74
CA ILE A 41 0.18 0.30 16.00
C ILE A 41 -0.88 1.40 15.86
N CYS A 42 -2.08 1.05 15.40
CA CYS A 42 -3.16 2.03 15.18
C CYS A 42 -4.24 2.02 16.26
N LEU A 43 -4.19 1.09 17.23
CA LEU A 43 -5.12 0.96 18.35
C LEU A 43 -6.58 0.68 17.95
N GLU A 44 -6.82 0.26 16.71
CA GLU A 44 -8.13 -0.06 16.17
C GLU A 44 -8.25 -1.57 15.89
N ASN A 45 -9.48 -2.11 15.88
CA ASN A 45 -9.79 -3.52 15.60
C ASN A 45 -10.56 -3.74 14.29
N ASP A 46 -11.18 -2.69 13.74
CA ASP A 46 -12.11 -2.79 12.59
C ASP A 46 -11.67 -1.86 11.46
N ARG A 47 -10.59 -2.23 10.75
CA ARG A 47 -10.11 -1.54 9.54
C ARG A 47 -10.42 -2.28 8.24
N GLY A 48 -11.20 -3.35 8.31
CA GLY A 48 -11.44 -4.24 7.17
C GLY A 48 -10.29 -5.20 6.84
N ASP A 49 -9.13 -5.06 7.50
CA ASP A 49 -8.01 -5.99 7.42
C ASP A 49 -8.00 -6.91 8.66
N GLU A 50 -7.73 -8.20 8.46
CA GLU A 50 -7.58 -9.15 9.58
C GLU A 50 -6.35 -8.84 10.45
N LEU A 51 -6.49 -9.04 11.75
CA LEU A 51 -5.38 -8.91 12.71
C LEU A 51 -4.50 -10.16 12.67
N ILE A 52 -3.23 -9.97 12.37
CA ILE A 52 -2.22 -11.02 12.34
C ILE A 52 -1.34 -10.98 13.60
N SER A 53 -0.74 -12.13 13.95
CA SER A 53 0.28 -12.23 15.00
C SER A 53 1.65 -12.57 14.39
N PRO A 54 2.43 -11.57 13.93
CA PRO A 54 3.65 -11.80 13.17
C PRO A 54 4.84 -12.21 14.06
N CYS A 55 4.71 -12.16 15.38
CA CYS A 55 5.77 -12.47 16.33
C CYS A 55 5.25 -13.19 17.57
N MET A 56 6.17 -13.67 18.41
CA MET A 56 5.87 -14.43 19.63
C MET A 56 5.57 -13.55 20.86
N CYS A 57 5.10 -12.32 20.65
CA CYS A 57 4.67 -11.45 21.75
C CYS A 57 3.49 -12.07 22.52
N LYS A 58 3.40 -11.77 23.82
CA LYS A 58 2.30 -12.23 24.69
C LYS A 58 1.25 -11.13 24.89
N GLY A 59 0.02 -11.53 25.18
CA GLY A 59 -1.09 -10.60 25.43
C GLY A 59 -1.63 -9.92 24.17
N THR A 60 -2.18 -8.72 24.32
CA THR A 60 -2.76 -7.91 23.24
C THR A 60 -1.71 -7.31 22.29
N GLN A 61 -0.46 -7.17 22.74
CA GLN A 61 0.63 -6.57 21.95
C GLN A 61 1.14 -7.45 20.79
N LYS A 62 0.61 -8.67 20.62
CA LYS A 62 0.97 -9.54 19.50
C LYS A 62 0.17 -9.25 18.23
N PHE A 63 -0.97 -8.57 18.34
CA PHE A 63 -1.89 -8.36 17.23
C PHE A 63 -1.61 -7.04 16.50
N VAL A 64 -1.60 -7.12 15.17
CA VAL A 64 -1.34 -6.00 14.26
C VAL A 64 -2.04 -6.24 12.94
N HIS A 65 -2.55 -5.19 12.29
CA HIS A 65 -3.01 -5.31 10.91
C HIS A 65 -1.83 -5.55 9.96
N LEU A 66 -2.06 -6.33 8.90
CA LEU A 66 -1.06 -6.57 7.85
C LEU A 66 -0.58 -5.26 7.23
N SER A 67 -1.50 -4.36 6.87
CA SER A 67 -1.21 -3.03 6.33
C SER A 67 -0.40 -2.15 7.29
N CYS A 68 -0.73 -2.16 8.58
CA CYS A 68 0.01 -1.40 9.60
C CYS A 68 1.44 -1.92 9.77
N LEU A 69 1.62 -3.24 9.74
CA LEU A 69 2.94 -3.85 9.84
C LEU A 69 3.79 -3.55 8.61
N ASP A 70 3.21 -3.65 7.41
CA ASP A 70 3.91 -3.36 6.16
C ASP A 70 4.31 -1.87 6.06
N HIS A 71 3.42 -0.97 6.45
CA HIS A 71 3.74 0.45 6.56
C HIS A 71 4.87 0.70 7.57
N TRP A 72 4.80 0.11 8.76
CA TRP A 72 5.85 0.27 9.75
C TRP A 72 7.20 -0.31 9.27
N ARG A 73 7.19 -1.41 8.52
CA ARG A 73 8.40 -2.00 7.91
C ARG A 73 8.99 -1.11 6.81
N SER A 74 8.15 -0.58 5.91
CA SER A 74 8.61 0.31 4.83
C SER A 74 9.25 1.60 5.35
N LEU A 75 8.78 2.13 6.49
CA LEU A 75 9.43 3.26 7.16
C LEU A 75 10.78 2.90 7.79
N ASN A 76 11.01 1.62 8.10
CA ASN A 76 12.20 1.11 8.77
C ASN A 76 13.08 0.27 7.83
N ASP A 77 12.99 0.52 6.52
CA ASP A 77 13.75 -0.20 5.51
C ASP A 77 15.27 -0.13 5.80
N GLY A 78 15.95 -1.26 5.66
CA GLY A 78 17.38 -1.41 5.96
C GLY A 78 17.78 -1.49 7.45
N SER A 79 16.83 -1.50 8.40
CA SER A 79 17.12 -1.62 9.83
C SER A 79 16.70 -2.96 10.44
N PHE A 80 17.20 -3.30 11.64
CA PHE A 80 16.84 -4.52 12.38
C PHE A 80 15.32 -4.67 12.59
N ALA A 81 14.63 -3.54 12.69
CA ALA A 81 13.19 -3.44 12.82
C ALA A 81 12.43 -3.93 11.57
N PHE A 82 13.05 -4.04 10.40
CA PHE A 82 12.38 -4.54 9.20
C PHE A 82 12.00 -6.02 9.32
N SER A 83 12.94 -6.85 9.78
CA SER A 83 12.77 -8.32 9.83
C SER A 83 12.47 -8.85 11.22
N ASN A 84 12.68 -8.05 12.27
CA ASN A 84 12.50 -8.49 13.65
C ASN A 84 11.58 -7.56 14.43
N CYS A 85 10.83 -8.17 15.36
CA CYS A 85 10.03 -7.43 16.31
C CYS A 85 10.93 -6.66 17.29
N THR A 86 10.68 -5.37 17.46
CA THR A 86 11.40 -4.50 18.42
C THR A 86 11.09 -4.81 19.89
N THR A 87 10.02 -5.57 20.16
CA THR A 87 9.59 -5.89 21.54
C THR A 87 10.13 -7.25 22.01
N CYS A 88 10.00 -8.29 21.19
CA CYS A 88 10.41 -9.65 21.56
C CYS A 88 11.66 -10.14 20.83
N ASN A 89 12.25 -9.32 19.94
CA ASN A 89 13.45 -9.64 19.17
C ASN A 89 13.33 -10.87 18.25
N ALA A 90 12.11 -11.38 18.04
CA ALA A 90 11.85 -12.53 17.18
C ALA A 90 11.65 -12.07 15.73
N GLN A 91 12.05 -12.92 14.78
CA GLN A 91 11.82 -12.69 13.37
C GLN A 91 10.33 -12.71 13.05
N PHE A 92 9.89 -11.82 12.14
CA PHE A 92 8.50 -11.78 11.74
C PHE A 92 8.13 -12.97 10.85
N HIS A 93 7.08 -13.70 11.21
CA HIS A 93 6.44 -14.70 10.36
C HIS A 93 5.23 -14.06 9.68
N LEU A 94 5.39 -13.61 8.43
CA LEU A 94 4.27 -13.15 7.62
C LEU A 94 3.81 -14.29 6.71
N PRO A 95 2.48 -14.49 6.56
CA PRO A 95 1.97 -15.30 5.46
C PRO A 95 2.44 -14.66 4.15
N GLU A 96 2.91 -15.48 3.22
CA GLU A 96 3.36 -15.04 1.90
C GLU A 96 2.17 -14.38 1.19
N VAL A 97 2.17 -13.05 1.16
CA VAL A 97 1.23 -12.31 0.32
C VAL A 97 1.75 -12.50 -1.09
N GLU A 98 1.08 -13.36 -1.86
CA GLU A 98 1.25 -13.40 -3.30
C GLU A 98 0.98 -11.98 -3.81
N GLN A 99 2.05 -11.21 -4.05
CA GLN A 99 1.89 -9.92 -4.69
C GLN A 99 1.20 -10.20 -6.02
N PRO A 100 0.13 -9.46 -6.37
CA PRO A 100 -0.42 -9.58 -7.71
C PRO A 100 0.74 -9.23 -8.63
N VAL A 101 1.26 -10.23 -9.34
CA VAL A 101 2.26 -10.06 -10.39
C VAL A 101 1.56 -9.32 -11.52
N GLY A 102 1.33 -8.03 -11.28
CA GLY A 102 0.48 -7.17 -12.05
C GLY A 102 0.92 -7.22 -13.49
N ASP A 103 -0.05 -7.40 -14.38
CA ASP A 103 0.02 -7.82 -15.78
C ASP A 103 1.13 -7.17 -16.61
N TYR A 104 2.38 -7.46 -16.30
CA TYR A 104 3.58 -7.06 -17.05
C TYR A 104 3.45 -7.53 -18.49
N PHE A 105 2.75 -8.65 -18.68
CA PHE A 105 2.36 -9.19 -19.96
C PHE A 105 1.53 -8.20 -20.80
N THR A 106 0.54 -7.52 -20.22
CA THR A 106 -0.30 -6.57 -20.97
C THR A 106 0.50 -5.35 -21.41
N VAL A 107 1.35 -4.81 -20.53
CA VAL A 107 2.23 -3.68 -20.84
C VAL A 107 3.25 -4.07 -21.91
N TRP A 108 3.84 -5.26 -21.79
CA TRP A 108 4.79 -5.80 -22.76
C TRP A 108 4.14 -6.03 -24.13
N HIS A 109 2.93 -6.60 -24.17
CA HIS A 109 2.17 -6.81 -25.39
C HIS A 109 1.75 -5.49 -26.06
N ALA A 110 1.35 -4.48 -25.28
CA ALA A 110 1.04 -3.16 -25.82
C ALA A 110 2.27 -2.51 -26.48
N PHE A 111 3.44 -2.60 -25.84
CA PHE A 111 4.69 -2.14 -26.44
C PHE A 111 5.05 -2.93 -27.71
N LEU A 112 4.91 -4.25 -27.67
CA LEU A 112 5.19 -5.12 -28.82
C LEU A 112 4.31 -4.78 -30.03
N MET A 113 3.00 -4.60 -29.81
CA MET A 113 2.06 -4.21 -30.86
C MET A 113 2.41 -2.85 -31.48
N LEU A 114 2.81 -1.88 -30.65
CA LEU A 114 3.22 -0.56 -31.12
C LEU A 114 4.49 -0.63 -31.99
N GLN A 115 5.50 -1.41 -31.57
CA GLN A 115 6.75 -1.58 -32.33
C GLN A 115 6.50 -2.28 -33.68
N PHE A 116 5.65 -3.32 -33.70
CA PHE A 116 5.28 -3.99 -34.95
C PHE A 116 4.50 -3.06 -35.89
N ALA A 117 3.55 -2.28 -35.38
CA ALA A 117 2.81 -1.33 -36.20
C ALA A 117 3.72 -0.25 -36.80
N ALA A 118 4.68 0.28 -36.02
CA ALA A 118 5.66 1.24 -36.51
C ALA A 118 6.57 0.64 -37.59
N ALA A 119 7.06 -0.59 -37.38
CA ALA A 119 7.88 -1.31 -38.36
C ALA A 119 7.11 -1.58 -39.66
N LEU A 120 5.85 -2.04 -39.57
CA LEU A 120 5.01 -2.27 -40.74
C LEU A 120 4.72 -0.99 -41.51
N THR A 121 4.47 0.12 -40.80
CA THR A 121 4.25 1.44 -41.44
C THR A 121 5.50 1.92 -42.16
N ALA A 122 6.69 1.74 -41.56
CA ALA A 122 7.97 2.07 -42.17
C ALA A 122 8.24 1.20 -43.42
N VAL A 123 8.02 -0.12 -43.33
CA VAL A 123 8.17 -1.05 -44.46
C VAL A 123 7.20 -0.72 -45.58
N MET A 124 5.94 -0.43 -45.26
CA MET A 124 4.94 -0.04 -46.26
C MET A 124 5.35 1.24 -46.99
N THR A 125 5.82 2.25 -46.25
CA THR A 125 6.32 3.51 -46.84
C THR A 125 7.53 3.24 -47.75
N TYR A 126 8.46 2.39 -47.31
CA TYR A 126 9.62 1.99 -48.10
C TYR A 126 9.24 1.26 -49.40
N VAL A 127 8.27 0.34 -49.34
CA VAL A 127 7.76 -0.38 -50.51
C VAL A 127 7.07 0.58 -51.49
N ILE A 128 6.24 1.50 -50.98
CA ILE A 128 5.59 2.53 -51.81
C ILE A 128 6.64 3.43 -52.50
N ASP A 129 7.74 3.76 -51.82
CA ASP A 129 8.83 4.56 -52.38
C ASP A 129 9.66 3.79 -53.43
N ILE A 130 9.96 2.49 -53.17
CA ILE A 130 10.64 1.60 -54.12
C ILE A 130 9.90 1.48 -55.43
N HIS A 131 8.57 1.37 -55.37
CA HIS A 131 7.77 1.17 -56.57
C HIS A 131 7.79 2.38 -57.51
N GLY A 132 8.42 3.50 -57.13
CA GLY A 132 8.60 4.68 -57.98
C GLY A 132 7.30 5.35 -58.42
N ASN A 133 6.15 4.76 -58.09
CA ASN A 133 4.82 5.19 -58.46
C ASN A 133 4.50 6.53 -57.79
N PHE A 134 5.00 6.76 -56.58
CA PHE A 134 4.90 8.04 -55.89
C PHE A 134 5.70 9.14 -56.61
N ARG A 135 6.98 8.88 -56.93
CA ARG A 135 7.84 9.80 -57.70
C ARG A 135 7.29 10.09 -59.10
N ASN A 136 6.68 9.10 -59.74
CA ASN A 136 6.04 9.26 -61.06
C ASN A 136 4.70 10.03 -60.95
N SER A 137 3.93 9.84 -59.86
CA SER A 137 2.69 10.58 -59.60
C SER A 137 2.91 12.04 -59.18
N LEU A 138 4.07 12.39 -58.61
CA LEU A 138 4.46 13.77 -58.29
C LEU A 138 4.84 14.61 -59.52
N LYS A 139 5.16 13.98 -60.66
CA LYS A 139 5.46 14.68 -61.93
C LYS A 139 4.21 15.13 -62.69
N ASN A 140 3.01 14.77 -62.22
CA ASN A 140 1.76 15.28 -62.78
C ASN A 140 1.63 16.77 -62.43
N GLU A 141 1.58 17.65 -63.43
CA GLU A 141 1.52 19.13 -63.29
C GLU A 141 0.49 19.61 -62.24
N GLN A 142 -0.61 18.88 -62.07
CA GLN A 142 -1.68 19.17 -61.12
C GLN A 142 -1.22 19.09 -59.65
N VAL A 143 -0.29 18.20 -59.31
CA VAL A 143 0.18 17.98 -57.93
C VAL A 143 1.26 18.99 -57.53
N ILE A 144 2.09 19.41 -58.49
CA ILE A 144 3.13 20.44 -58.30
C ILE A 144 2.47 21.78 -57.93
N GLY A 145 1.34 22.13 -58.57
CA GLY A 145 0.58 23.34 -58.24
C GLY A 145 -0.07 23.34 -56.85
N ILE A 146 -0.43 22.17 -56.32
CA ILE A 146 -1.02 22.01 -54.98
C ILE A 146 0.08 22.03 -53.90
N LEU A 147 1.24 21.42 -54.16
CA LEU A 147 2.38 21.36 -53.23
C LEU A 147 3.16 22.67 -53.12
N ALA A 148 3.20 23.48 -54.19
CA ALA A 148 3.82 24.82 -54.16
C ALA A 148 3.14 25.81 -53.19
N LYS A 149 1.97 25.45 -52.65
CA LYS A 149 1.23 26.26 -51.67
C LYS A 149 1.65 26.00 -50.22
N HIS A 150 2.46 24.96 -49.95
CA HIS A 150 2.96 24.65 -48.60
C HIS A 150 4.48 24.87 -48.47
N PRO A 151 4.93 25.71 -47.53
CA PRO A 151 6.35 26.14 -47.41
C PRO A 151 7.32 25.06 -46.91
N ILE A 152 6.84 23.87 -46.53
CA ILE A 152 7.64 22.85 -45.84
C ILE A 152 8.47 21.99 -46.82
N LEU A 153 8.04 21.88 -48.09
CA LEU A 153 8.73 21.05 -49.10
C LEU A 153 9.90 21.76 -49.81
N PHE A 154 10.14 23.05 -49.55
CA PHE A 154 11.30 23.77 -50.08
C PHE A 154 12.62 23.25 -49.51
N TYR A 155 12.61 22.66 -48.30
CA TYR A 155 13.82 22.21 -47.60
C TYR A 155 14.40 20.90 -48.15
N TYR A 156 13.61 20.09 -48.84
CA TYR A 156 14.08 18.83 -49.45
C TYR A 156 14.60 19.01 -50.89
N SER A 157 14.36 20.18 -51.50
CA SER A 157 14.72 20.47 -52.90
C SER A 157 16.07 21.19 -53.07
N ILE A 158 16.75 21.53 -51.98
CA ILE A 158 18.07 22.21 -52.01
C ILE A 158 19.23 21.21 -51.76
N GLY A 159 18.91 19.91 -51.64
CA GLY A 159 19.88 18.85 -51.32
C GLY A 159 20.50 18.10 -52.50
N GLU A 160 20.23 18.49 -53.74
CA GLU A 160 20.98 18.02 -54.91
C GLU A 160 21.27 19.19 -55.86
N SER A 161 22.53 19.24 -56.30
CA SER A 161 23.21 20.17 -57.21
C SER A 161 23.58 21.56 -56.69
#